data_AF-A0A378B5K3-F1
#
_entry.id   AF-A0A378B5K3-F1
#
_cell.length_a   1.000
_cell.length_b   1.000
_cell.length_c   1.000
_cell.angle_alpha   90.00
_cell.angle_beta   90.00
_cell.angle_gamma   90.00
#
_symmetry.space_group_name_H-M   'P 1'
#
loop_
_entity.id
_entity.type
_entity.pdbx_description
1 polymer ?
#
loop_
_entity_poly.entity_id
_entity_poly.type
_entity_poly.pdbx_seq_one_letter_code
_entity_poly.pdbx_strand_id
1 'polypeptide(L)'
;MDNVVYADCVLINGKVATVDAHFSFKRAIAVKQGWIINVGEDQEIQQHIGPQTQVIDLGGKLILPAAHDSHIHIGWLADSWHCLNCQDVRSLAVLRERLRDQAARTPAGAWIRVCGLDPNAIKECAAEQRSLTRWDIDDVTADHPTLLALWDGHSCIVNSRALALSGLDASTPDPLGGHLGRTASGELDGNFIDLPALHLASGTMPRLTVAALKENLLAAQRLMNSEGYASYTEGAMGPGKTRARWALRGIAPSPPTMNCRMKENSPPGYPSPFTPRAGRSVLRHPEARSG
;
A
#
# COMPACT_ATOMS: atom_id res chain seq x y z
N MET A 1 31.80 -7.95 40.45
CA MET A 1 31.14 -9.05 39.71
C MET A 1 30.36 -8.37 38.62
N ASP A 2 30.87 -8.40 37.40
CA ASP A 2 30.18 -7.81 36.26
C ASP A 2 28.86 -8.54 36.07
N ASN A 3 27.76 -7.76 36.06
CA ASN A 3 26.43 -8.31 35.90
C ASN A 3 26.32 -8.82 34.46
N VAL A 4 26.45 -10.13 34.27
CA VAL A 4 26.33 -10.75 32.95
C VAL A 4 24.93 -10.49 32.41
N VAL A 5 24.84 -9.80 31.28
CA VAL A 5 23.56 -9.53 30.61
C VAL A 5 23.26 -10.67 29.64
N TYR A 6 22.26 -11.47 29.98
CA TYR A 6 21.75 -12.53 29.11
C TYR A 6 20.82 -11.99 28.03
N ALA A 7 21.09 -12.37 26.78
CA ALA A 7 20.29 -12.03 25.61
C ALA A 7 18.95 -12.77 25.60
N ASP A 8 17.95 -12.21 24.91
CA ASP A 8 16.71 -12.94 24.61
C ASP A 8 16.92 -13.88 23.42
N CYS A 9 17.70 -13.43 22.42
CA CYS A 9 18.05 -14.18 21.22
C CYS A 9 19.53 -13.99 20.87
N VAL A 10 20.15 -15.07 20.41
CA VAL A 10 21.51 -15.10 19.87
C VAL A 10 21.47 -15.79 18.51
N LEU A 11 22.06 -15.16 17.50
CA LEU A 11 22.27 -15.73 16.17
C LEU A 11 23.75 -16.07 16.04
N ILE A 12 24.10 -17.33 15.80
CA ILE A 12 25.50 -17.81 15.67
C ILE A 12 25.77 -18.40 14.29
N ASN A 13 27.04 -18.63 14.00
CA ASN A 13 27.53 -19.28 12.79
C ASN A 13 26.98 -18.61 11.53
N GLY A 14 26.91 -17.28 11.54
CA GLY A 14 26.49 -16.47 10.41
C GLY A 14 27.66 -15.75 9.73
N LYS A 15 27.31 -14.90 8.77
CA LYS A 15 28.17 -13.87 8.22
C LYS A 15 27.46 -12.52 8.37
N VAL A 16 27.73 -11.83 9.46
CA VAL A 16 27.05 -10.58 9.84
C VAL A 16 27.77 -9.39 9.22
N ALA A 17 27.13 -8.68 8.30
CA ALA A 17 27.64 -7.40 7.82
C ALA A 17 27.41 -6.31 8.87
N THR A 18 28.47 -5.71 9.40
CA THR A 18 28.37 -4.68 10.45
C THR A 18 28.01 -3.30 9.91
N VAL A 19 28.33 -3.06 8.63
CA VAL A 19 28.19 -1.75 7.95
C VAL A 19 28.94 -0.64 8.72
N ASP A 20 30.07 -1.01 9.34
CA ASP A 20 31.04 -0.05 9.86
C ASP A 20 31.84 0.61 8.72
N ALA A 21 32.75 1.53 9.06
CA ALA A 21 33.56 2.27 8.10
C ALA A 21 34.41 1.36 7.17
N HIS A 22 34.65 0.11 7.56
CA HIS A 22 35.44 -0.86 6.80
C HIS A 22 34.57 -1.96 6.17
N PHE A 23 33.25 -1.91 6.33
CA PHE A 23 32.31 -2.96 5.92
C PHE A 23 32.74 -4.35 6.41
N SER A 24 33.10 -4.44 7.70
CA SER A 24 33.57 -5.70 8.26
C SER A 24 32.48 -6.76 8.40
N PHE A 25 32.91 -8.01 8.56
CA PHE A 25 32.03 -9.15 8.82
C PHE A 25 32.36 -9.78 10.17
N LYS A 26 31.31 -10.19 10.88
CA LYS A 26 31.36 -10.96 12.12
C LYS A 26 30.55 -12.25 12.00
N ARG A 27 30.56 -13.09 13.03
CA ARG A 27 29.91 -14.41 12.97
C ARG A 27 28.60 -14.51 13.75
N ALA A 28 28.43 -13.67 14.77
CA ALA A 28 27.29 -13.78 15.67
C ALA A 28 26.79 -12.42 16.18
N ILE A 29 25.52 -12.38 16.58
CA ILE A 29 24.86 -11.24 17.22
C ILE A 29 24.00 -11.66 18.42
N ALA A 30 24.05 -10.86 19.48
CA ALA A 30 23.23 -11.00 20.68
C ALA A 30 22.22 -9.86 20.78
N VAL A 31 20.96 -10.19 21.04
CA VAL A 31 19.83 -9.26 21.07
C VAL A 31 19.10 -9.34 22.41
N LYS A 32 18.85 -8.18 23.02
CA LYS A 32 18.07 -8.03 24.25
C LYS A 32 17.04 -6.92 24.08
N GLN A 33 15.77 -7.23 24.28
CA GLN A 33 14.66 -6.27 24.20
C GLN A 33 14.64 -5.46 22.90
N GLY A 34 14.97 -6.11 21.78
CA GLY A 34 15.04 -5.49 20.44
C GLY A 34 16.31 -4.69 20.14
N TRP A 35 17.25 -4.61 21.09
CA TRP A 35 18.56 -3.97 20.91
C TRP A 35 19.64 -5.01 20.66
N ILE A 36 20.53 -4.73 19.71
CA ILE A 36 21.77 -5.49 19.56
C ILE A 36 22.70 -5.08 20.71
N ILE A 37 22.99 -6.02 21.60
CA ILE A 37 23.87 -5.79 22.76
C ILE A 37 25.31 -6.21 22.51
N ASN A 38 25.55 -7.07 21.51
CA ASN A 38 26.89 -7.45 21.08
C ASN A 38 26.89 -7.99 19.64
N VAL A 39 28.00 -7.78 18.92
CA VAL A 39 28.30 -8.29 17.58
C VAL A 39 29.74 -8.78 17.58
N GLY A 40 29.97 -10.05 17.27
CA GLY A 40 31.30 -10.65 17.46
C GLY A 40 31.47 -12.02 16.84
N GLU A 41 32.50 -12.72 17.28
CA GLU A 41 32.74 -14.12 16.94
C GLU A 41 31.82 -15.06 17.74
N ASP A 42 31.62 -16.28 17.26
CA ASP A 42 30.72 -17.27 17.88
C ASP A 42 31.08 -17.55 19.36
N GLN A 43 32.37 -17.51 19.69
CA GLN A 43 32.89 -17.73 21.05
C GLN A 43 32.64 -16.53 21.97
N GLU A 44 32.77 -15.31 21.46
CA GLU A 44 32.58 -14.07 22.25
C GLU A 44 31.12 -13.90 22.67
N ILE A 45 30.18 -14.36 21.83
CA ILE A 45 28.75 -14.26 22.10
C ILE A 45 28.25 -15.25 23.15
N GLN A 46 28.98 -16.35 23.42
CA GLN A 46 28.57 -17.38 24.38
C GLN A 46 28.30 -16.81 25.79
N GLN A 47 29.02 -15.75 26.20
CA GLN A 47 28.82 -15.11 27.50
C GLN A 47 27.41 -14.51 27.69
N HIS A 48 26.70 -14.23 26.59
CA HIS A 48 25.34 -13.69 26.60
C HIS A 48 24.25 -14.77 26.57
N ILE A 49 24.62 -16.06 26.49
CA ILE A 49 23.66 -17.17 26.45
C ILE A 49 23.35 -17.58 27.89
N GLY A 50 22.09 -17.36 28.29
CA GLY A 50 21.54 -17.79 29.56
C GLY A 50 20.47 -18.88 29.40
N PRO A 51 19.88 -19.35 30.51
CA PRO A 51 18.90 -20.45 30.49
C PRO A 51 17.64 -20.20 29.65
N GLN A 52 17.33 -18.93 29.37
CA GLN A 52 16.15 -18.52 28.58
C GLN A 52 16.51 -17.97 27.19
N THR A 53 17.80 -17.91 26.84
CA THR A 53 18.24 -17.36 25.57
C THR A 53 17.90 -18.32 24.43
N GLN A 54 17.19 -17.82 23.42
CA GLN A 54 17.00 -18.56 22.18
C GLN A 54 18.28 -18.50 21.35
N VAL A 55 18.86 -19.65 21.02
CA VAL A 55 20.06 -19.73 20.15
C VAL A 55 19.64 -20.23 18.78
N ILE A 56 20.01 -19.51 17.73
CA ILE A 56 19.69 -19.83 16.34
C ILE A 56 21.01 -19.97 15.57
N ASP A 57 21.27 -21.16 15.05
CA ASP A 57 22.39 -21.43 14.14
C ASP A 57 21.99 -21.04 12.71
N LEU A 58 22.76 -20.13 12.10
CA LEU A 58 22.50 -19.62 10.76
C LEU A 58 23.13 -20.47 9.64
N GLY A 59 23.96 -21.47 9.95
CA GLY A 59 24.55 -22.37 8.95
C GLY A 59 25.38 -21.64 7.88
N GLY A 60 26.10 -20.59 8.29
CA GLY A 60 26.94 -19.75 7.43
C GLY A 60 26.18 -18.66 6.65
N LYS A 61 24.86 -18.51 6.85
CA LYS A 61 24.06 -17.52 6.11
C LYS A 61 24.44 -16.07 6.45
N LEU A 62 24.27 -15.20 5.46
CA LEU A 62 24.52 -13.77 5.58
C LEU A 62 23.41 -13.07 6.39
N ILE A 63 23.80 -12.19 7.31
CA ILE A 63 22.92 -11.22 7.94
C ILE A 63 23.26 -9.84 7.39
N LEU A 64 22.24 -9.13 6.90
CA LEU A 64 22.32 -7.73 6.50
C LEU A 64 21.40 -6.91 7.41
N PRO A 65 21.72 -5.63 7.66
CA PRO A 65 20.73 -4.70 8.17
C PRO A 65 19.50 -4.69 7.26
N ALA A 66 18.32 -4.68 7.87
CA ALA A 66 17.08 -4.55 7.12
C ALA A 66 17.03 -3.20 6.40
N ALA A 67 16.37 -3.16 5.24
CA ALA A 67 16.27 -1.95 4.44
C ALA A 67 15.43 -0.87 5.15
N HIS A 68 15.81 0.38 4.91
CA HIS A 68 15.04 1.57 5.26
C HIS A 68 14.58 2.26 3.97
N ASP A 69 13.28 2.46 3.81
CA ASP A 69 12.76 3.31 2.74
C ASP A 69 12.71 4.78 3.20
N SER A 70 13.55 5.63 2.61
CA SER A 70 13.67 7.03 3.03
C SER A 70 12.50 7.91 2.60
N HIS A 71 11.61 7.44 1.71
CA HIS A 71 10.45 8.20 1.27
C HIS A 71 9.39 7.30 0.62
N ILE A 72 8.34 6.97 1.38
CA ILE A 72 7.19 6.21 0.90
C ILE A 72 5.89 6.92 1.25
N HIS A 73 4.83 6.63 0.49
CA HIS A 73 3.45 6.94 0.88
C HIS A 73 2.71 5.66 1.25
N ILE A 74 3.01 5.08 2.42
CA ILE A 74 2.44 3.81 2.86
C ILE A 74 0.92 3.89 3.02
N GLY A 75 0.40 5.08 3.36
CA GLY A 75 -1.04 5.32 3.39
C GLY A 75 -1.67 5.17 2.01
N TRP A 76 -1.02 5.69 0.97
CA TRP A 76 -1.50 5.59 -0.42
C TRP A 76 -1.33 4.19 -0.97
N LEU A 77 -0.22 3.51 -0.65
CA LEU A 77 -0.01 2.11 -0.98
C LEU A 77 -1.14 1.24 -0.43
N ALA A 78 -1.45 1.38 0.86
CA ALA A 78 -2.46 0.55 1.51
C ALA A 78 -3.89 0.88 1.01
N ASP A 79 -4.15 2.14 0.66
CA ASP A 79 -5.40 2.59 0.04
C ASP A 79 -5.56 2.08 -1.41
N SER A 80 -4.45 1.92 -2.14
CA SER A 80 -4.46 1.36 -3.51
C SER A 80 -4.94 -0.10 -3.58
N TRP A 81 -4.98 -0.84 -2.48
CA TRP A 81 -5.52 -2.21 -2.53
C TRP A 81 -7.04 -2.26 -2.72
N HIS A 82 -7.69 -1.13 -2.47
CA HIS A 82 -9.13 -0.96 -2.69
C HIS A 82 -9.43 -0.35 -4.06
N CYS A 83 -8.41 -0.05 -4.88
CA CYS A 83 -8.60 0.38 -6.26
C CYS A 83 -8.51 -0.79 -7.24
N LEU A 84 -9.36 -0.74 -8.26
CA LEU A 84 -9.22 -1.56 -9.45
C LEU A 84 -7.97 -1.06 -10.22
N ASN A 85 -6.93 -1.89 -10.29
CA ASN A 85 -5.73 -1.56 -11.04
C ASN A 85 -5.98 -1.71 -12.55
N CYS A 86 -5.76 -0.63 -13.30
CA CYS A 86 -5.90 -0.59 -14.76
C CYS A 86 -4.60 -0.17 -15.49
N GLN A 87 -3.43 -0.34 -14.86
CA GLN A 87 -2.13 0.02 -15.44
C GLN A 87 -1.80 -0.76 -16.73
N ASP A 88 -2.32 -1.98 -16.88
CA ASP A 88 -2.12 -2.84 -18.04
C ASP A 88 -3.21 -2.67 -19.12
N VAL A 89 -4.23 -1.84 -18.89
CA VAL A 89 -5.33 -1.64 -19.82
C VAL A 89 -4.87 -0.83 -21.04
N ARG A 90 -5.19 -1.31 -22.24
CA ARG A 90 -4.77 -0.71 -23.53
C ARG A 90 -5.91 -0.46 -24.50
N SER A 91 -7.16 -0.73 -24.11
CA SER A 91 -8.31 -0.48 -24.95
C SER A 91 -9.53 -0.10 -24.13
N LEU A 92 -10.43 0.66 -24.77
CA LEU A 92 -11.67 1.11 -24.15
C LEU A 92 -12.59 -0.08 -23.85
N ALA A 93 -12.60 -1.08 -24.74
CA ALA A 93 -13.34 -2.32 -24.52
C ALA A 93 -12.94 -3.03 -23.21
N VAL A 94 -11.62 -3.18 -22.96
CA VAL A 94 -11.09 -3.83 -21.75
C VAL A 94 -11.35 -2.97 -20.51
N LEU A 95 -11.20 -1.64 -20.62
CA LEU A 95 -11.53 -0.73 -19.51
C LEU A 95 -12.99 -0.89 -19.09
N ARG A 96 -13.90 -0.86 -20.07
CA ARG A 96 -15.34 -0.97 -19.84
C ARG A 96 -15.75 -2.33 -19.29
N GLU A 97 -15.11 -3.41 -19.73
CA GLU A 97 -15.31 -4.75 -19.18
C GLU A 97 -14.93 -4.82 -17.70
N ARG A 98 -13.72 -4.36 -17.33
CA ARG A 98 -13.29 -4.36 -15.92
C ARG A 98 -14.17 -3.48 -15.04
N LEU A 99 -14.59 -2.32 -15.54
CA LEU A 99 -15.51 -1.44 -14.83
C LEU A 99 -16.87 -2.10 -14.61
N ARG A 100 -17.42 -2.78 -15.62
CA ARG A 100 -18.68 -3.52 -15.49
C ARG A 100 -18.57 -4.64 -14.47
N ASP A 101 -17.49 -5.41 -14.49
CA ASP A 101 -17.25 -6.48 -13.53
C ASP A 101 -17.07 -5.95 -12.10
N GLN A 102 -16.44 -4.78 -11.96
CA GLN A 102 -16.30 -4.12 -10.68
C GLN A 102 -17.65 -3.58 -10.19
N ALA A 103 -18.44 -2.93 -11.05
CA ALA A 103 -19.77 -2.45 -10.73
C ALA A 103 -20.70 -3.59 -10.26
N ALA A 104 -20.69 -4.73 -10.95
CA ALA A 104 -21.50 -5.90 -10.59
C ALA A 104 -21.20 -6.48 -9.19
N ARG A 105 -20.00 -6.23 -8.65
CA ARG A 105 -19.55 -6.69 -7.31
C ARG A 105 -19.62 -5.59 -6.25
N THR A 106 -19.92 -4.36 -6.65
CA THR A 106 -19.94 -3.19 -5.76
C THR A 106 -21.40 -2.94 -5.35
N PRO A 107 -21.70 -2.70 -4.06
CA PRO A 107 -23.05 -2.30 -3.65
C PRO A 107 -23.51 -1.02 -4.36
N ALA A 108 -24.77 -0.97 -4.79
CA ALA A 108 -25.32 0.20 -5.48
C ALA A 108 -25.08 1.50 -4.69
N GLY A 109 -24.62 2.55 -5.39
CA GLY A 109 -24.26 3.84 -4.78
C GLY A 109 -22.91 3.87 -4.05
N ALA A 110 -22.24 2.73 -3.83
CA ALA A 110 -20.86 2.72 -3.35
C ALA A 110 -19.89 3.11 -4.47
N TRP A 111 -18.77 3.73 -4.09
CA TRP A 111 -17.77 4.25 -5.02
C TRP A 111 -16.96 3.16 -5.71
N ILE A 112 -16.68 3.35 -7.00
CA ILE A 112 -15.68 2.61 -7.74
C ILE A 112 -14.44 3.49 -7.88
N ARG A 113 -13.30 2.99 -7.40
CA ARG A 113 -12.01 3.66 -7.54
C ARG A 113 -11.10 2.83 -8.44
N VAL A 114 -10.52 3.48 -9.44
CA VAL A 114 -9.54 2.89 -10.35
C VAL A 114 -8.21 3.61 -10.19
N CYS A 115 -7.11 2.90 -10.42
CA CYS A 115 -5.77 3.44 -10.31
C CYS A 115 -4.86 2.96 -11.45
N GLY A 116 -3.84 3.77 -11.75
CA GLY A 116 -2.75 3.43 -12.66
C GLY A 116 -3.10 3.50 -14.13
N LEU A 117 -4.32 3.91 -14.50
CA LEU A 117 -4.74 4.01 -15.90
C LEU A 117 -3.90 5.07 -16.62
N ASP A 118 -3.28 4.69 -17.73
CA ASP A 118 -2.73 5.64 -18.70
C ASP A 118 -3.76 5.90 -19.81
N PRO A 119 -4.40 7.08 -19.84
CA PRO A 119 -5.40 7.37 -20.87
C PRO A 119 -4.80 7.40 -22.28
N ASN A 120 -3.50 7.73 -22.41
CA ASN A 120 -2.82 7.77 -23.70
C ASN A 120 -2.50 6.37 -24.23
N ALA A 121 -2.56 5.35 -23.37
CA ALA A 121 -2.35 3.96 -23.77
C ALA A 121 -3.62 3.30 -24.33
N ILE A 122 -4.77 3.99 -24.30
CA ILE A 122 -6.03 3.52 -24.88
C ILE A 122 -6.02 3.73 -26.39
N LYS A 123 -5.97 2.62 -27.13
CA LYS A 123 -5.81 2.60 -28.60
C LYS A 123 -6.91 3.38 -29.33
N GLU A 124 -8.17 3.25 -28.90
CA GLU A 124 -9.31 3.92 -29.51
C GLU A 124 -9.19 5.45 -29.38
N CYS A 125 -8.91 5.95 -28.17
CA CYS A 125 -8.70 7.38 -27.91
C CYS A 125 -7.50 7.93 -28.70
N ALA A 126 -6.40 7.17 -28.77
CA ALA A 126 -5.23 7.55 -29.55
C ALA A 126 -5.51 7.60 -31.06
N ALA A 127 -6.25 6.63 -31.60
CA ALA A 127 -6.64 6.60 -33.01
C ALA A 127 -7.59 7.75 -33.39
N GLU A 128 -8.47 8.15 -32.47
CA GLU A 128 -9.41 9.26 -32.62
C GLU A 128 -8.79 10.62 -32.27
N GLN A 129 -7.53 10.65 -31.81
CA GLN A 129 -6.83 11.85 -31.32
C GLN A 129 -7.63 12.66 -30.29
N ARG A 130 -8.32 11.96 -29.38
CA ARG A 130 -9.13 12.57 -28.32
C ARG A 130 -8.74 12.07 -26.94
N SER A 131 -9.11 12.84 -25.93
CA SER A 131 -8.99 12.41 -24.53
C SER A 131 -10.08 11.41 -24.17
N LEU A 132 -9.76 10.55 -23.20
CA LEU A 132 -10.77 9.75 -22.49
C LEU A 132 -11.63 10.69 -21.64
N THR A 133 -12.93 10.44 -21.59
CA THR A 133 -13.92 11.30 -20.93
C THR A 133 -14.88 10.48 -20.09
N ARG A 134 -15.71 11.14 -19.27
CA ARG A 134 -16.76 10.47 -18.49
C ARG A 134 -17.74 9.67 -19.36
N TRP A 135 -18.03 10.13 -20.57
CA TRP A 135 -18.98 9.46 -21.47
C TRP A 135 -18.50 8.09 -21.92
N ASP A 136 -17.19 7.85 -21.89
CA ASP A 136 -16.60 6.54 -22.22
C ASP A 136 -16.88 5.47 -21.14
N ILE A 137 -17.28 5.89 -19.93
CA ILE A 137 -17.48 5.02 -18.75
C ILE A 137 -18.85 5.16 -18.08
N ASP A 138 -19.63 6.19 -18.41
CA ASP A 138 -20.87 6.55 -17.72
C ASP A 138 -21.90 5.40 -17.71
N ASP A 139 -22.14 4.76 -18.84
CA ASP A 139 -23.15 3.70 -18.96
C ASP A 139 -22.77 2.43 -18.19
N VAL A 140 -21.49 2.05 -18.17
CA VAL A 140 -20.99 0.88 -17.43
C VAL A 140 -20.81 1.13 -15.94
N THR A 141 -20.96 2.37 -15.49
CA THR A 141 -20.82 2.77 -14.07
C THR A 141 -22.00 3.57 -13.53
N ALA A 142 -23.14 3.57 -14.23
CA ALA A 142 -24.26 4.48 -13.96
C ALA A 142 -24.78 4.46 -12.52
N ASP A 143 -24.74 3.30 -11.84
CA ASP A 143 -25.22 3.14 -10.47
C ASP A 143 -24.20 3.54 -9.39
N HIS A 144 -22.95 3.81 -9.80
CA HIS A 144 -21.80 4.01 -8.92
C HIS A 144 -21.06 5.30 -9.23
N PRO A 145 -20.86 6.21 -8.25
CA PRO A 145 -19.89 7.28 -8.45
C PRO A 145 -18.50 6.67 -8.69
N THR A 146 -17.86 7.05 -9.80
CA THR A 146 -16.59 6.45 -10.24
C THR A 146 -15.51 7.50 -10.37
N LEU A 147 -14.32 7.19 -9.86
CA LEU A 147 -13.10 7.99 -10.02
C LEU A 147 -11.97 7.11 -10.58
N LEU A 148 -11.45 7.50 -11.73
CA LEU A 148 -10.26 6.94 -12.36
C LEU A 148 -9.05 7.80 -11.99
N ALA A 149 -8.25 7.40 -11.01
CA ALA A 149 -6.96 8.04 -10.75
C ALA A 149 -5.97 7.61 -11.84
N LEU A 150 -5.40 8.58 -12.54
CA LEU A 150 -4.50 8.32 -13.66
C LEU A 150 -3.10 7.99 -13.16
N TRP A 151 -2.29 7.41 -14.05
CA TRP A 151 -0.92 6.96 -13.75
C TRP A 151 0.01 8.06 -13.25
N ASP A 152 -0.25 9.32 -13.62
CA ASP A 152 0.56 10.48 -13.24
C ASP A 152 0.42 10.85 -11.75
N GLY A 153 -0.63 10.37 -11.07
CA GLY A 153 -0.93 10.71 -9.67
C GLY A 153 -1.44 12.13 -9.47
N HIS A 154 -1.61 12.90 -10.55
CA HIS A 154 -2.01 14.31 -10.54
C HIS A 154 -3.34 14.55 -11.26
N SER A 155 -3.83 13.58 -12.01
CA SER A 155 -5.03 13.70 -12.82
C SER A 155 -6.05 12.61 -12.48
N CYS A 156 -7.34 12.91 -12.66
CA CYS A 156 -8.39 11.90 -12.58
C CYS A 156 -9.50 12.12 -13.60
N ILE A 157 -10.24 11.05 -13.90
CA ILE A 157 -11.50 11.13 -14.64
C ILE A 157 -12.63 10.68 -13.73
N VAL A 158 -13.71 11.46 -13.65
CA VAL A 158 -14.89 11.13 -12.84
C VAL A 158 -16.13 11.01 -13.71
N ASN A 159 -17.00 10.07 -13.37
CA ASN A 159 -18.24 9.85 -14.11
C ASN A 159 -19.32 10.89 -13.74
N SER A 160 -20.39 10.95 -14.52
CA SER A 160 -21.52 11.87 -14.32
C SER A 160 -22.15 11.73 -12.93
N ARG A 161 -22.18 10.51 -12.36
CA ARG A 161 -22.71 10.28 -11.01
C ARG A 161 -21.81 10.85 -9.91
N ALA A 162 -20.49 10.76 -10.06
CA ALA A 162 -19.53 11.38 -9.14
C ALA A 162 -19.58 12.91 -9.21
N LEU A 163 -19.77 13.49 -10.40
CA LEU A 163 -19.99 14.93 -10.56
C LEU A 163 -21.26 15.40 -9.84
N ALA A 164 -22.38 14.70 -10.06
CA ALA A 164 -23.65 15.01 -9.41
C ALA A 164 -23.56 14.88 -7.88
N LEU A 165 -22.92 13.83 -7.38
CA LEU A 165 -22.71 13.63 -5.94
C LEU A 165 -21.81 14.70 -5.32
N SER A 166 -20.88 15.25 -6.11
CA SER A 166 -19.95 16.31 -5.68
C SER A 166 -20.50 17.72 -5.89
N GLY A 167 -21.71 17.87 -6.45
CA GLY A 167 -22.30 19.17 -6.76
C GLY A 167 -21.51 19.97 -7.80
N LEU A 168 -20.82 19.28 -8.71
CA LEU A 168 -19.97 19.88 -9.73
C LEU A 168 -20.73 19.95 -11.07
N ASP A 169 -20.69 21.11 -11.71
CA ASP A 169 -21.38 21.40 -12.95
C ASP A 169 -20.59 22.37 -13.85
N ALA A 170 -21.19 22.76 -14.98
CA ALA A 170 -20.58 23.69 -15.93
C ALA A 170 -20.24 25.06 -15.33
N SER A 171 -20.87 25.48 -14.23
CA SER A 171 -20.62 26.76 -13.57
C SER A 171 -19.50 26.71 -12.52
N THR A 172 -19.07 25.51 -12.13
CA THR A 172 -18.01 25.31 -11.14
C THR A 172 -16.70 25.92 -11.66
N PRO A 173 -16.07 26.89 -10.98
CA PRO A 173 -14.82 27.47 -11.44
C PRO A 173 -13.63 26.52 -11.22
N ASP A 174 -12.56 26.73 -11.98
CA ASP A 174 -11.31 26.03 -11.76
C ASP A 174 -10.68 26.44 -10.42
N PRO A 175 -10.17 25.50 -9.62
CA PRO A 175 -9.47 25.82 -8.39
C PRO A 175 -8.08 26.42 -8.68
N LEU A 176 -7.54 27.19 -7.73
CA LEU A 176 -6.19 27.72 -7.88
C LEU A 176 -5.16 26.57 -7.99
N GLY A 177 -4.45 26.50 -9.13
CA GLY A 177 -3.47 25.46 -9.38
C GLY A 177 -4.06 24.11 -9.79
N GLY A 178 -5.31 24.08 -10.29
CA GLY A 178 -5.90 22.92 -10.95
C GLY A 178 -6.88 23.33 -12.04
N HIS A 179 -7.28 22.38 -12.88
CA HIS A 179 -8.13 22.65 -14.05
C HIS A 179 -9.21 21.57 -14.22
N LEU A 180 -10.40 22.00 -14.63
CA LEU A 180 -11.53 21.12 -14.93
C LEU A 180 -11.73 21.03 -16.45
N GLY A 181 -11.64 19.82 -17.00
CA GLY A 181 -11.86 19.54 -18.41
C GLY A 181 -13.30 19.85 -18.84
N ARG A 182 -13.44 20.51 -20.00
CA ARG A 182 -14.73 20.96 -20.54
C ARG A 182 -14.82 20.73 -22.04
N THR A 183 -16.03 20.49 -22.49
CA THR A 183 -16.38 20.54 -23.92
C THR A 183 -16.42 21.98 -24.43
N ALA A 184 -16.59 22.13 -25.74
CA ALA A 184 -16.83 23.43 -26.37
C ALA A 184 -18.11 24.14 -25.86
N SER A 185 -19.09 23.40 -25.31
CA SER A 185 -20.29 23.98 -24.70
C SER A 185 -20.11 24.36 -23.22
N GLY A 186 -18.92 24.12 -22.64
CA GLY A 186 -18.61 24.42 -21.24
C GLY A 186 -19.01 23.32 -20.24
N GLU A 187 -19.60 22.23 -20.74
CA GLU A 187 -19.97 21.06 -19.91
C GLU A 187 -18.71 20.32 -19.44
N LEU A 188 -18.68 19.91 -18.17
CA LEU A 188 -17.56 19.13 -17.61
C LEU A 188 -17.44 17.78 -18.32
N ASP A 189 -16.28 17.48 -18.88
CA ASP A 189 -16.01 16.21 -19.55
C ASP A 189 -15.56 15.09 -18.59
N GLY A 190 -15.39 15.44 -17.32
CA GLY A 190 -14.97 14.54 -16.26
C GLY A 190 -13.47 14.51 -16.00
N ASN A 191 -12.62 15.18 -16.79
CA ASN A 191 -11.18 15.29 -16.53
C ASN A 191 -10.87 16.35 -15.48
N PHE A 192 -10.02 16.02 -14.52
CA PHE A 192 -9.57 16.89 -13.45
C PHE A 192 -8.04 16.84 -13.43
N ILE A 193 -7.41 18.00 -13.50
CA ILE A 193 -5.96 18.13 -13.61
C ILE A 193 -5.44 18.86 -12.36
N ASP A 194 -4.40 18.29 -11.77
CA ASP A 194 -3.76 18.65 -10.50
C ASP A 194 -4.59 18.43 -9.23
N LEU A 195 -3.87 18.29 -8.12
CA LEU A 195 -4.41 17.94 -6.80
C LEU A 195 -5.60 18.82 -6.34
N PRO A 196 -5.61 20.15 -6.56
CA PRO A 196 -6.75 20.98 -6.15
C PRO A 196 -8.06 20.59 -6.86
N ALA A 197 -7.98 20.25 -8.16
CA ALA A 197 -9.14 19.77 -8.91
C ALA A 197 -9.59 18.40 -8.38
N LEU A 198 -8.66 17.44 -8.27
CA LEU A 198 -8.95 16.10 -7.73
C LEU A 198 -9.66 16.18 -6.37
N HIS A 199 -9.31 17.15 -5.53
CA HIS A 199 -9.92 17.33 -4.21
C HIS A 199 -11.42 17.65 -4.24
N LEU A 200 -11.90 18.34 -5.29
CA LEU A 200 -13.32 18.67 -5.46
C LEU A 200 -14.17 17.41 -5.59
N ALA A 201 -13.72 16.44 -6.39
CA ALA A 201 -14.44 15.17 -6.57
C ALA A 201 -14.12 14.15 -5.48
N SER A 202 -12.88 14.07 -5.02
CA SER A 202 -12.49 13.10 -3.98
C SER A 202 -13.00 13.46 -2.58
N GLY A 203 -13.35 14.72 -2.33
CA GLY A 203 -13.86 15.18 -1.04
C GLY A 203 -15.18 14.52 -0.61
N THR A 204 -15.99 14.04 -1.56
CA THR A 204 -17.26 13.34 -1.31
C THR A 204 -17.10 11.82 -1.22
N MET A 205 -15.91 11.28 -1.51
CA MET A 205 -15.63 9.86 -1.34
C MET A 205 -15.65 9.48 0.15
N PRO A 206 -16.27 8.35 0.52
CA PRO A 206 -16.21 7.81 1.86
C PRO A 206 -14.76 7.64 2.29
N ARG A 207 -14.43 8.21 3.45
CA ARG A 207 -13.12 7.98 4.07
C ARG A 207 -13.12 6.62 4.75
N LEU A 208 -11.98 5.94 4.68
CA LEU A 208 -11.75 4.74 5.48
C LEU A 208 -11.89 5.07 6.97
N THR A 209 -12.49 4.14 7.72
CA THR A 209 -12.50 4.24 9.17
C THR A 209 -11.08 4.09 9.72
N VAL A 210 -10.82 4.59 10.92
CA VAL A 210 -9.53 4.43 11.59
C VAL A 210 -9.16 2.95 11.74
N ALA A 211 -10.13 2.08 12.00
CA ALA A 211 -9.93 0.64 12.08
C ALA A 211 -9.49 0.05 10.74
N ALA A 212 -10.20 0.36 9.65
CA ALA A 212 -9.86 -0.12 8.32
C ALA A 212 -8.47 0.39 7.87
N LEU A 213 -8.15 1.64 8.18
CA LEU A 213 -6.85 2.20 7.85
C LEU A 213 -5.71 1.56 8.65
N LYS A 214 -5.94 1.24 9.93
CA LYS A 214 -4.98 0.46 10.73
C LYS A 214 -4.75 -0.93 10.12
N GLU A 215 -5.80 -1.63 9.72
CA GLU A 215 -5.69 -2.95 9.10
C GLU A 215 -4.91 -2.91 7.79
N ASN A 216 -5.22 -1.93 6.93
CA ASN A 216 -4.51 -1.67 5.69
C ASN A 216 -3.03 -1.40 5.94
N LEU A 217 -2.69 -0.52 6.88
CA LEU A 217 -1.30 -0.19 7.23
C LEU A 217 -0.54 -1.40 7.78
N LEU A 218 -1.17 -2.21 8.63
CA LEU A 218 -0.55 -3.43 9.15
C LEU A 218 -0.29 -4.45 8.04
N ALA A 219 -1.20 -4.58 7.08
CA ALA A 219 -0.97 -5.42 5.92
C ALA A 219 0.16 -4.85 5.04
N ALA A 220 0.24 -3.53 4.84
CA ALA A 220 1.31 -2.90 4.06
C ALA A 220 2.68 -3.12 4.72
N GLN A 221 2.75 -2.96 6.05
CA GLN A 221 3.94 -3.29 6.83
C GLN A 221 4.33 -4.76 6.70
N ARG A 222 3.37 -5.70 6.70
CA ARG A 222 3.66 -7.12 6.47
C ARG A 222 4.27 -7.38 5.09
N LEU A 223 3.78 -6.70 4.05
CA LEU A 223 4.35 -6.77 2.71
C LEU A 223 5.79 -6.21 2.67
N MET A 224 6.00 -5.02 3.25
CA MET A 224 7.33 -4.42 3.35
C MET A 224 8.32 -5.33 4.09
N ASN A 225 7.89 -5.89 5.23
CA ASN A 225 8.68 -6.85 6.00
C ASN A 225 9.02 -8.10 5.20
N SER A 226 8.12 -8.59 4.33
CA SER A 226 8.43 -9.75 3.47
C SER A 226 9.45 -9.45 2.39
N GLU A 227 9.61 -8.18 2.01
CA GLU A 227 10.65 -7.72 1.08
C GLU A 227 11.94 -7.28 1.77
N GLY A 228 12.01 -7.36 3.11
CA GLY A 228 13.22 -7.06 3.87
C GLY A 228 13.35 -5.60 4.35
N TYR A 229 12.29 -4.80 4.21
CA TYR A 229 12.22 -3.48 4.84
C TYR A 229 11.75 -3.62 6.28
N ALA A 230 12.48 -3.01 7.22
CA ALA A 230 12.06 -2.96 8.63
C ALA A 230 11.70 -1.55 9.10
N SER A 231 11.93 -0.54 8.27
CA SER A 231 11.59 0.84 8.59
C SER A 231 11.35 1.66 7.32
N TYR A 232 10.62 2.76 7.47
CA TYR A 232 10.33 3.68 6.38
C TYR A 232 10.05 5.09 6.92
N THR A 233 10.14 6.09 6.04
CA THR A 233 9.73 7.47 6.30
C THR A 233 8.50 7.80 5.45
N GLU A 234 7.37 8.10 6.12
CA GLU A 234 6.13 8.47 5.44
C GLU A 234 6.17 9.92 4.93
N GLY A 235 6.10 10.08 3.61
CA GLY A 235 5.88 11.36 2.95
C GLY A 235 4.43 11.82 3.07
N ALA A 236 4.19 13.13 2.99
CA ALA A 236 2.85 13.75 3.04
C ALA A 236 2.11 13.75 4.40
N MET A 237 2.69 13.19 5.46
CA MET A 237 2.21 13.44 6.82
C MET A 237 2.76 14.79 7.33
N GLY A 238 2.07 15.89 6.96
CA GLY A 238 2.44 17.25 7.39
C GLY A 238 2.52 17.43 8.92
N PRO A 239 3.16 18.52 9.41
CA PRO A 239 3.20 18.82 10.83
C PRO A 239 1.77 18.94 11.35
N GLY A 240 1.40 18.13 12.34
CA GLY A 240 0.01 17.82 12.75
C GLY A 240 -0.87 18.96 13.27
N LYS A 241 -0.99 20.07 12.53
CA LYS A 241 -1.74 21.29 12.86
C LYS A 241 -2.71 21.77 11.77
N THR A 242 -2.70 21.22 10.56
CA THR A 242 -3.76 21.48 9.55
C THR A 242 -4.86 20.44 9.65
N ARG A 243 -6.11 20.84 9.36
CA ARG A 243 -7.39 20.09 9.54
C ARG A 243 -7.49 18.71 8.85
N ALA A 244 -6.42 18.16 8.30
CA ALA A 244 -6.28 16.78 7.84
C ALA A 244 -6.15 15.81 9.05
N ARG A 245 -7.28 15.63 9.75
CA ARG A 245 -7.38 14.96 11.04
C ARG A 245 -7.46 13.41 10.88
N TRP A 246 -6.28 12.77 10.86
CA TRP A 246 -5.84 11.45 11.42
C TRP A 246 -6.29 10.09 10.88
N ALA A 247 -5.27 9.22 10.87
CA ALA A 247 -5.33 7.76 10.98
C ALA A 247 -4.57 7.17 12.19
N LEU A 248 -3.62 7.90 12.78
CA LEU A 248 -2.56 7.27 13.61
C LEU A 248 -2.54 7.67 15.09
N ARG A 249 -3.56 8.39 15.59
CA ARG A 249 -3.55 8.89 16.99
C ARG A 249 -3.81 7.83 18.06
N GLY A 250 -3.69 6.54 17.74
CA GLY A 250 -3.87 5.43 18.67
C GLY A 250 -2.93 4.24 18.43
N ILE A 251 -1.90 4.39 17.60
CA ILE A 251 -0.90 3.34 17.42
C ILE A 251 0.26 3.64 18.37
N ALA A 252 0.20 3.05 19.57
CA ALA A 252 1.41 2.86 20.35
C ALA A 252 2.41 2.09 19.47
N PRO A 253 3.70 2.46 19.45
CA PRO A 253 4.70 1.67 18.75
C PRO A 253 4.62 0.24 19.30
N SER A 254 4.34 -0.72 18.43
CA SER A 254 4.65 -2.11 18.73
C SER A 254 6.15 -2.16 19.09
N PRO A 255 6.53 -2.88 20.15
CA PRO A 255 7.95 -3.02 20.49
C PRO A 255 8.72 -3.51 19.25
N PRO A 256 9.98 -3.10 19.06
CA PRO A 256 10.78 -3.57 17.93
C PRO A 256 10.91 -5.09 18.00
N THR A 257 10.06 -5.81 17.26
CA THR A 257 10.24 -7.23 17.01
C THR A 257 11.19 -7.34 15.83
N MET A 258 12.43 -7.73 16.10
CA MET A 258 13.38 -8.13 15.08
C MET A 258 12.87 -9.43 14.44
N ASN A 259 12.19 -9.32 13.30
CA ASN A 259 11.81 -10.48 12.50
C ASN A 259 12.99 -10.82 11.57
N CYS A 260 13.88 -11.70 12.03
CA CYS A 260 14.84 -12.36 11.13
C CYS A 260 14.07 -13.34 10.23
N ARG A 261 13.77 -12.94 8.99
CA ARG A 261 13.32 -13.87 7.95
C ARG A 261 14.51 -14.32 7.12
N MET A 262 14.73 -15.63 7.08
CA MET A 262 15.64 -16.24 6.11
C MET A 262 14.90 -16.35 4.77
N LYS A 263 15.36 -15.62 3.74
CA LYS A 263 14.88 -15.78 2.37
C LYS A 263 15.66 -16.96 1.77
N GLU A 264 15.00 -18.11 1.56
CA GLU A 264 15.57 -19.20 0.77
C GLU A 264 15.56 -18.79 -0.70
N ASN A 265 16.72 -18.80 -1.36
CA ASN A 265 16.82 -18.59 -2.80
C ASN A 265 16.16 -19.77 -3.52
N SER A 266 14.88 -19.62 -3.88
CA SER A 266 14.23 -20.48 -4.86
C SER A 266 14.53 -19.98 -6.28
N PRO A 267 14.80 -20.87 -7.26
CA PRO A 267 15.07 -20.47 -8.64
C PRO A 267 13.86 -19.75 -9.29
N PRO A 268 14.08 -18.95 -10.34
CA PRO A 268 13.07 -18.06 -10.90
C PRO A 268 11.96 -18.86 -11.58
N GLY A 269 10.76 -18.81 -11.02
CA GLY A 269 9.60 -19.52 -11.57
C GLY A 269 8.42 -19.62 -10.61
N TYR A 270 7.90 -18.48 -10.13
CA TYR A 270 6.57 -18.43 -9.50
C TYR A 270 5.74 -17.31 -10.12
N PRO A 271 4.46 -17.56 -10.46
CA PRO A 271 3.57 -16.56 -11.03
C PRO A 271 3.18 -15.51 -9.97
N SER A 272 2.82 -14.33 -10.46
CA SER A 272 2.31 -13.19 -9.70
C SER A 272 1.27 -13.61 -8.63
N PRO A 273 1.29 -13.02 -7.42
CA PRO A 273 0.33 -13.32 -6.36
C PRO A 273 -1.11 -12.88 -6.68
N PHE A 274 -1.36 -12.27 -7.85
CA PHE A 274 -2.67 -11.75 -8.27
C PHE A 274 -3.46 -12.69 -9.21
N THR A 275 -3.35 -14.01 -9.04
CA THR A 275 -4.32 -14.96 -9.63
C THR A 275 -5.23 -15.51 -8.54
N PRO A 276 -6.56 -15.24 -8.57
CA PRO A 276 -7.49 -15.85 -7.63
C PRO A 276 -7.55 -17.35 -7.90
N ARG A 277 -7.11 -18.18 -6.94
CA ARG A 277 -7.44 -19.61 -6.97
C ARG A 277 -8.92 -19.79 -6.67
N ALA A 278 -9.69 -20.21 -7.67
CA ALA A 278 -11.04 -20.73 -7.47
C ALA A 278 -10.97 -22.05 -6.68
N GLY A 279 -11.70 -22.16 -5.56
CA GLY A 279 -11.83 -23.45 -4.86
C GLY A 279 -12.29 -23.37 -3.41
N ARG A 280 -13.61 -23.49 -3.23
CA ARG A 280 -14.40 -23.99 -2.07
C ARG A 280 -13.65 -24.39 -0.78
N SER A 281 -14.17 -23.95 0.39
CA SER A 281 -14.96 -24.81 1.32
C SER A 281 -14.88 -24.38 2.80
N VAL A 282 -16.05 -24.00 3.33
CA VAL A 282 -16.64 -24.38 4.65
C VAL A 282 -15.95 -23.89 5.92
N LEU A 283 -16.61 -22.95 6.61
CA LEU A 283 -16.72 -22.97 8.07
C LEU A 283 -18.19 -22.80 8.48
N ARG A 284 -18.68 -23.83 9.19
CA ARG A 284 -20.01 -23.94 9.77
C ARG A 284 -20.15 -22.96 10.95
N HIS A 285 -21.32 -22.34 11.08
CA HIS A 285 -21.73 -21.68 12.31
C HIS A 285 -21.98 -22.71 13.42
N PRO A 286 -21.52 -22.48 14.66
CA PRO A 286 -22.02 -23.22 15.81
C PRO A 286 -23.40 -22.69 16.22
N GLU A 287 -24.35 -23.61 16.35
CA GLU A 287 -25.65 -23.38 16.98
C GLU A 287 -25.46 -22.92 18.43
N ALA A 288 -26.09 -21.79 18.78
CA ALA A 288 -26.28 -21.40 20.17
C ALA A 288 -27.46 -22.18 20.74
N ARG A 289 -27.18 -23.11 21.67
CA ARG A 289 -28.15 -23.58 22.65
C ARG A 289 -28.18 -22.59 23.82
N SER A 290 -29.36 -22.05 24.11
CA SER A 290 -30.00 -22.03 25.44
C SER A 290 -31.10 -20.97 25.50
N GLY A 291 -32.33 -21.40 25.78
CA GLY A 291 -33.52 -20.56 25.96
C GLY A 291 -34.77 -21.28 25.50
#